data_AF-A0A8J7WUP3-F1
#
_entry.id   AF-A0A8J7WUP3-F1
#
_cell.length_a   1.000
_cell.length_b   1.000
_cell.length_c   1.000
_cell.angle_alpha   90.00
_cell.angle_beta   90.00
_cell.angle_gamma   90.00
#
_symmetry.space_group_name_H-M   'P 1'
#
loop_
_entity.id
_entity.type
_entity.pdbx_description
1 polymer ?
#
loop_
_entity_poly.entity_id
_entity_poly.type
_entity_poly.pdbx_seq_one_letter_code
_entity_poly.pdbx_strand_id
1 'polypeptide(L)'
;MAETLAERLAQLSPEKRRLLLDRLRRDAAEPSRPVAVPRDGGPLPLSFAQERLWFLWRLAPQSAAYNAPVALRLRGALDAAALQEAVSAVVARHEVLRTRYAEGADGPVQVIDPHCAVPLPLVDVPAGDERECEKALRALVTEAAEEPFDLATGPVLRCRLFRAAPQDHVLLLVMHHIACDGWSLPILWHEVAQVYRSAAGAGAADKSQLPEFPELPELPELPLQYADFASWQRKQSADGEYAAQLDYWERQLAAVPALELPADRARPAAPSFAGGRVEVRVAPRVAAELRRLAGSCDATMFMVLLAAFQVLLGRVSGCLLYTS
;
A
#
# COMPACT_ATOMS: atom_id res chain seq x y z
N MET A 1 12.51 6.68 25.61
CA MET A 1 11.36 6.81 26.53
C MET A 1 10.35 7.72 25.87
N ALA A 2 9.11 7.25 25.66
CA ALA A 2 8.09 8.05 25.00
C ALA A 2 7.63 9.17 25.95
N GLU A 3 7.81 10.42 25.54
CA GLU A 3 7.24 11.58 26.21
C GLU A 3 5.72 11.43 26.31
N THR A 4 5.19 11.68 27.50
CA THR A 4 3.75 11.69 27.76
C THR A 4 3.09 12.85 27.02
N LEU A 5 1.81 12.71 26.66
CA LEU A 5 1.04 13.77 26.02
C LEU A 5 1.06 15.07 26.83
N ALA A 6 1.12 14.97 28.17
CA ALA A 6 1.22 16.10 29.08
C ALA A 6 2.55 16.87 28.92
N GLU A 7 3.67 16.17 28.75
CA GLU A 7 4.99 16.78 28.53
C GLU A 7 5.05 17.49 27.18
N ARG A 8 4.49 16.88 26.13
CA ARG A 8 4.39 17.50 24.79
C ARG A 8 3.53 18.76 24.77
N LEU A 9 2.43 18.76 25.53
CA LEU A 9 1.56 19.93 25.68
C LEU A 9 2.23 21.06 26.45
N ALA A 10 3.11 20.73 27.40
CA ALA A 10 3.86 21.72 28.19
C ALA A 10 4.98 22.40 27.38
N GLN A 11 5.50 21.74 26.34
CA GLN A 11 6.51 22.30 25.43
C GLN A 11 5.92 23.24 24.35
N LEU A 12 4.59 23.31 24.23
CA LEU A 12 3.96 24.21 23.27
C LEU A 12 4.01 25.66 23.76
N SER A 13 4.40 26.58 22.88
CA SER A 13 4.21 28.01 23.11
C SER A 13 2.75 28.33 23.48
N PRO A 14 2.47 29.38 24.28
CA PRO A 14 1.11 29.74 24.67
C PRO A 14 0.14 29.88 23.49
N GLU A 15 0.62 30.39 22.35
CA GLU A 15 -0.16 30.54 21.12
C GLU A 15 -0.51 29.19 20.47
N LYS A 16 0.46 28.29 20.32
CA LYS A 16 0.24 26.91 19.83
C LYS A 16 -0.71 26.13 20.76
N ARG A 17 -0.59 26.29 22.08
CA ARG A 17 -1.48 25.67 23.06
C ARG A 17 -2.91 26.22 22.96
N ARG A 18 -3.08 27.53 22.80
CA ARG A 18 -4.40 28.16 22.58
C ARG A 18 -5.04 27.66 21.29
N LEU A 19 -4.30 27.63 20.18
CA LEU A 19 -4.78 27.11 18.90
C LEU A 19 -5.19 25.63 18.99
N LEU A 20 -4.40 24.81 19.68
CA LEU A 20 -4.73 23.41 19.90
C LEU A 20 -6.01 23.25 20.73
N LEU A 21 -6.16 24.00 21.81
CA LEU A 21 -7.35 23.96 22.67
C LEU A 21 -8.60 24.48 21.94
N ASP A 22 -8.48 25.54 21.14
CA ASP A 22 -9.57 26.02 20.30
C ASP A 22 -9.96 25.01 19.23
N ARG A 23 -8.99 24.27 18.68
CA ARG A 23 -9.25 23.20 17.72
C ARG A 23 -9.94 22.00 18.37
N LEU A 24 -9.45 21.55 19.53
CA LEU A 24 -10.08 20.49 20.31
C LEU A 24 -11.51 20.84 20.76
N ARG A 25 -11.79 22.12 21.00
CA ARG A 25 -13.14 22.61 21.33
C ARG A 25 -14.07 22.69 20.12
N ARG A 26 -13.54 23.00 18.93
CA ARG A 26 -14.31 23.00 17.68
C ARG A 26 -14.57 21.58 17.16
N ASP A 27 -13.62 20.67 17.39
CA ASP A 27 -13.71 19.24 17.04
C ASP A 27 -14.39 18.40 18.15
N ALA A 28 -15.24 19.01 19.00
CA ALA A 28 -15.91 18.32 20.10
C ALA A 28 -17.00 17.32 19.66
N ALA A 29 -17.30 17.24 18.35
CA ALA A 29 -17.95 16.07 17.78
C ALA A 29 -16.86 15.01 17.56
N GLU A 30 -16.89 13.92 18.33
CA GLU A 30 -15.98 12.81 18.08
C GLU A 30 -16.17 12.35 16.63
N PRO A 31 -15.09 12.27 15.83
CA PRO A 31 -15.21 11.79 14.46
C PRO A 31 -15.77 10.37 14.51
N SER A 32 -16.85 10.15 13.75
CA SER A 32 -17.46 8.84 13.55
C SER A 32 -16.37 7.81 13.21
N ARG A 33 -16.42 6.64 13.83
CA ARG A 33 -15.45 5.55 13.62
C ARG A 33 -16.12 4.38 12.92
N PRO A 34 -15.37 3.59 12.13
CA PRO A 34 -15.88 2.35 11.59
C PRO A 34 -16.35 1.41 12.70
N VAL A 35 -17.45 0.70 12.42
CA VAL A 35 -18.00 -0.35 13.28
C VAL A 35 -18.13 -1.62 12.44
N ALA A 36 -17.95 -2.77 13.08
CA ALA A 36 -18.11 -4.05 12.40
C ALA A 36 -19.54 -4.20 11.84
N VAL A 37 -19.65 -4.62 10.58
CA VAL A 37 -20.93 -4.90 9.92
C VAL A 37 -21.12 -6.40 9.69
N PRO A 38 -22.35 -6.93 9.82
CA PRO A 38 -22.63 -8.35 9.55
C PRO A 38 -22.27 -8.73 8.10
N ARG A 39 -21.69 -9.92 7.90
CA ARG A 39 -21.32 -10.43 6.56
C ARG A 39 -22.48 -11.07 5.79
N ASP A 40 -23.56 -11.37 6.48
CA ASP A 40 -24.83 -11.86 5.97
C ASP A 40 -25.90 -10.76 5.85
N GLY A 41 -25.58 -9.53 6.25
CA GLY A 41 -26.51 -8.39 6.32
C GLY A 41 -26.85 -7.72 5.00
N GLY A 42 -26.39 -8.25 3.86
CA GLY A 42 -26.60 -7.69 2.53
C GLY A 42 -25.29 -7.35 1.79
N PRO A 43 -25.38 -6.66 0.64
CA PRO A 43 -24.20 -6.35 -0.17
C PRO A 43 -23.23 -5.41 0.55
N LEU A 44 -21.94 -5.74 0.51
CA LEU A 44 -20.88 -4.92 1.08
C LEU A 44 -20.36 -3.93 0.02
N PRO A 45 -20.47 -2.61 0.21
CA PRO A 45 -20.03 -1.67 -0.81
C PRO A 45 -18.50 -1.60 -0.91
N LEU A 46 -17.97 -1.18 -2.06
CA LEU A 46 -16.56 -0.82 -2.18
C LEU A 46 -16.30 0.52 -1.48
N SER A 47 -15.11 0.69 -0.90
CA SER A 47 -14.58 2.02 -0.56
C SER A 47 -14.41 2.87 -1.83
N PHE A 48 -14.29 4.20 -1.70
CA PHE A 48 -14.03 5.08 -2.85
C PHE A 48 -12.76 4.71 -3.61
N ALA A 49 -11.70 4.31 -2.88
CA ALA A 49 -10.44 3.88 -3.48
C ALA A 49 -10.61 2.56 -4.26
N GLN A 50 -11.33 1.59 -3.69
CA GLN A 50 -11.63 0.35 -4.38
C GLN A 50 -12.50 0.57 -5.61
N GLU A 51 -13.54 1.41 -5.53
CA GLU A 51 -14.42 1.69 -6.68
C GLU A 51 -13.65 2.30 -7.85
N ARG A 52 -12.74 3.25 -7.57
CA ARG A 52 -11.83 3.79 -8.58
C ARG A 52 -10.97 2.69 -9.23
N LEU A 53 -10.39 1.80 -8.43
CA LEU A 53 -9.51 0.74 -8.95
C LEU A 53 -10.30 -0.34 -9.70
N TRP A 54 -11.51 -0.66 -9.25
CA TRP A 54 -12.44 -1.53 -9.96
C TRP A 54 -12.80 -0.97 -11.34
N PHE A 55 -13.14 0.32 -11.40
CA PHE A 55 -13.40 1.01 -12.67
C PHE A 55 -12.19 0.95 -13.62
N LEU A 56 -10.99 1.25 -13.12
CA LEU A 56 -9.76 1.19 -13.93
C LEU A 56 -9.44 -0.22 -14.41
N TRP A 57 -9.64 -1.23 -13.56
CA TRP A 57 -9.51 -2.63 -13.96
C TRP A 57 -10.53 -3.00 -15.04
N ARG A 58 -11.80 -2.60 -14.91
CA ARG A 58 -12.83 -2.86 -15.94
C ARG A 58 -12.50 -2.23 -17.30
N LEU A 59 -11.83 -1.07 -17.31
CA LEU A 59 -11.38 -0.42 -18.55
C LEU A 59 -10.22 -1.19 -19.23
N ALA A 60 -9.36 -1.83 -18.44
CA ALA A 60 -8.18 -2.53 -18.94
C ALA A 60 -7.87 -3.78 -18.10
N PRO A 61 -8.67 -4.85 -18.19
CA PRO A 61 -8.55 -6.01 -17.30
C PRO A 61 -7.27 -6.83 -17.50
N GLN A 62 -6.59 -6.61 -18.64
CA GLN A 62 -5.30 -7.22 -18.95
C GLN A 62 -4.10 -6.38 -18.48
N SER A 63 -4.34 -5.24 -17.81
CA SER A 63 -3.28 -4.35 -17.35
C SER A 63 -2.70 -4.82 -16.01
N ALA A 64 -1.37 -4.87 -15.93
CA ALA A 64 -0.64 -5.11 -14.69
C ALA A 64 -0.29 -3.81 -13.93
N ALA A 65 -0.77 -2.65 -14.38
CA ALA A 65 -0.39 -1.34 -13.85
C ALA A 65 -0.69 -1.16 -12.35
N TYR A 66 -1.61 -1.95 -11.82
CA TYR A 66 -2.02 -1.96 -10.41
C TYR A 66 -1.62 -3.25 -9.68
N ASN A 67 -0.72 -4.05 -10.25
CA ASN A 67 -0.04 -5.09 -9.50
C ASN A 67 0.97 -4.44 -8.56
N ALA A 68 0.95 -4.87 -7.29
CA ALA A 68 1.89 -4.48 -6.26
C ALA A 68 2.78 -5.69 -5.90
N PRO A 69 3.80 -6.02 -6.72
CA PRO A 69 4.70 -7.12 -6.45
C PRO A 69 5.69 -6.74 -5.33
N VAL A 70 5.94 -7.71 -4.45
CA VAL A 70 7.03 -7.66 -3.49
C VAL A 70 7.83 -8.96 -3.60
N ALA A 71 9.13 -8.82 -3.88
CA ALA A 71 10.06 -9.93 -3.96
C ALA A 71 11.04 -9.89 -2.78
N LEU A 72 11.16 -11.01 -2.07
CA LEU A 72 12.12 -11.20 -0.99
C LEU A 72 13.07 -12.33 -1.33
N ARG A 73 14.38 -12.07 -1.26
CA ARG A 73 15.39 -13.12 -1.39
C ARG A 73 15.68 -13.71 -0.02
N LEU A 74 15.42 -15.00 0.12
CA LEU A 74 15.55 -15.79 1.33
C LEU A 74 16.79 -16.69 1.20
N ARG A 75 17.76 -16.52 2.09
CA ARG A 75 18.99 -17.31 2.11
C ARG A 75 19.05 -18.17 3.35
N GLY A 76 19.44 -19.43 3.17
CA GLY A 76 19.47 -20.45 4.22
C GLY A 76 18.45 -21.56 4.02
N ALA A 77 18.27 -22.38 5.06
CA ALA A 77 17.25 -23.41 5.07
C ALA A 77 15.85 -22.78 5.06
N LEU A 78 14.97 -23.30 4.20
CA LEU A 78 13.60 -22.83 4.06
C LEU A 78 12.64 -24.01 4.15
N ASP A 79 11.73 -23.96 5.12
CA ASP A 79 10.55 -24.82 5.15
C ASP A 79 9.43 -24.20 4.29
N ALA A 80 9.25 -24.72 3.07
CA ALA A 80 8.25 -24.19 2.14
C ALA A 80 6.80 -24.47 2.60
N ALA A 81 6.57 -25.56 3.34
CA ALA A 81 5.24 -25.90 3.84
C ALA A 81 4.81 -24.95 4.97
N ALA A 82 5.71 -24.70 5.93
CA ALA A 82 5.49 -23.71 6.98
C ALA A 82 5.30 -22.29 6.40
N LEU A 83 5.99 -21.95 5.31
CA LEU A 83 5.81 -20.66 4.63
C LEU A 83 4.43 -20.57 3.96
N GLN A 84 3.97 -21.64 3.31
CA GLN A 84 2.64 -21.69 2.72
C GLN A 84 1.55 -21.57 3.79
N GLU A 85 1.71 -22.25 4.92
CA GLU A 85 0.80 -22.14 6.07
C GLU A 85 0.76 -20.71 6.61
N ALA A 86 1.93 -20.08 6.77
CA ALA A 86 2.02 -18.71 7.25
C ALA A 86 1.29 -17.71 6.35
N VAL A 87 1.48 -17.81 5.03
CA VAL A 87 0.75 -16.97 4.08
C VAL A 87 -0.76 -17.25 4.13
N SER A 88 -1.15 -18.53 4.21
CA SER A 88 -2.57 -18.92 4.27
C SER A 88 -3.26 -18.40 5.54
N ALA A 89 -2.57 -18.44 6.70
CA ALA A 89 -3.09 -17.92 7.95
C ALA A 89 -3.31 -16.40 7.90
N VAL A 90 -2.38 -15.66 7.29
CA VAL A 90 -2.51 -14.21 7.11
C VAL A 90 -3.65 -13.87 6.13
N VAL A 91 -3.79 -14.60 5.03
CA VAL A 91 -4.94 -14.43 4.11
C VAL A 91 -6.27 -14.78 4.79
N ALA A 92 -6.31 -15.78 5.66
CA ALA A 92 -7.50 -16.11 6.43
C ALA A 92 -7.90 -14.96 7.38
N ARG A 93 -6.90 -14.34 8.01
CA ARG A 93 -7.03 -13.24 8.97
C ARG A 93 -7.53 -11.93 8.35
N HIS A 94 -7.07 -11.59 7.14
CA HIS A 94 -7.42 -10.34 6.45
C HIS A 94 -8.44 -10.60 5.35
N GLU A 95 -9.71 -10.25 5.60
CA GLU A 95 -10.80 -10.45 4.65
C GLU A 95 -10.51 -9.88 3.26
N VAL A 96 -9.87 -8.70 3.21
CA VAL A 96 -9.56 -8.00 1.96
C VAL A 96 -8.70 -8.82 1.00
N LEU A 97 -7.88 -9.76 1.50
CA LEU A 97 -7.01 -10.62 0.69
C LEU A 97 -7.76 -11.80 0.04
N ARG A 98 -8.99 -12.04 0.47
CA ARG A 98 -9.92 -13.05 -0.06
C ARG A 98 -11.22 -12.42 -0.58
N THR A 99 -11.19 -11.13 -0.88
CA THR A 99 -12.31 -10.38 -1.44
C THR A 99 -12.20 -10.32 -2.96
N ARG A 100 -13.24 -10.79 -3.65
CA ARG A 100 -13.49 -10.51 -5.07
C ARG A 100 -14.52 -9.39 -5.22
N TYR A 101 -14.61 -8.83 -6.42
CA TYR A 101 -15.41 -7.64 -6.69
C TYR A 101 -16.43 -7.94 -7.79
N ALA A 102 -17.68 -7.57 -7.57
CA ALA A 102 -18.77 -7.86 -8.50
C ALA A 102 -19.65 -6.63 -8.73
N GLU A 103 -20.40 -6.63 -9.82
CA GLU A 103 -21.52 -5.69 -9.99
C GLU A 103 -22.72 -6.18 -9.20
N GLY A 104 -23.22 -5.36 -8.28
CA GLY A 104 -24.48 -5.55 -7.56
C GLY A 104 -25.62 -4.76 -8.21
N ALA A 105 -26.81 -4.81 -7.60
CA ALA A 105 -27.98 -4.09 -8.12
C ALA A 105 -27.82 -2.57 -8.08
N ASP A 106 -27.19 -2.06 -7.01
CA ASP A 106 -27.04 -0.62 -6.74
C ASP A 106 -25.60 -0.11 -6.96
N GLY A 107 -24.76 -0.91 -7.64
CA GLY A 107 -23.35 -0.61 -7.88
C GLY A 107 -22.41 -1.74 -7.46
N PRO A 108 -21.08 -1.53 -7.54
CA PRO A 108 -20.11 -2.58 -7.26
C PRO A 108 -20.09 -2.97 -5.78
N VAL A 109 -19.87 -4.26 -5.54
CA VAL A 109 -19.88 -4.88 -4.20
C VAL A 109 -18.65 -5.75 -3.96
N GLN A 110 -18.28 -5.87 -2.70
CA GLN A 110 -17.27 -6.79 -2.19
C GLN A 110 -17.94 -8.14 -1.91
N VAL A 111 -17.34 -9.22 -2.39
CA VAL A 111 -17.72 -10.58 -2.04
C VAL A 111 -16.52 -11.24 -1.36
N ILE A 112 -16.67 -11.53 -0.08
CA ILE A 112 -15.60 -12.09 0.74
C ILE A 112 -15.73 -13.61 0.71
N ASP A 113 -14.81 -14.29 0.03
CA ASP A 113 -14.85 -15.74 -0.08
C ASP A 113 -14.33 -16.40 1.21
N PRO A 114 -14.76 -17.64 1.54
CA PRO A 114 -14.21 -18.39 2.66
C PRO A 114 -12.68 -18.52 2.55
N HIS A 115 -12.00 -18.64 3.70
CA HIS A 115 -10.57 -18.87 3.68
C HIS A 115 -10.24 -20.24 3.07
N CYS A 116 -9.19 -20.29 2.26
CA CYS A 116 -8.63 -21.50 1.68
C CYS A 116 -7.11 -21.45 1.74
N ALA A 117 -6.47 -22.61 1.59
CA ALA A 117 -5.02 -22.67 1.51
C ALA A 117 -4.53 -21.90 0.27
N VAL A 118 -3.62 -20.96 0.48
CA VAL A 118 -3.03 -20.17 -0.61
C VAL A 118 -1.97 -21.03 -1.31
N PRO A 119 -2.05 -21.24 -2.63
CA PRO A 119 -1.01 -21.97 -3.35
C PRO A 119 0.34 -21.26 -3.27
N LEU A 120 1.41 -22.01 -2.97
CA LEU A 120 2.79 -21.54 -3.04
C LEU A 120 3.61 -22.44 -3.97
N PRO A 121 3.38 -22.36 -5.30
CA PRO A 121 4.13 -23.17 -6.26
C PRO A 121 5.64 -22.88 -6.17
N LEU A 122 6.42 -23.95 -6.07
CA LEU A 122 7.88 -23.92 -6.16
C LEU A 122 8.29 -24.05 -7.63
N VAL A 123 9.04 -23.07 -8.11
CA VAL A 123 9.56 -23.01 -9.48
C VAL A 123 11.08 -23.08 -9.43
N ASP A 124 11.64 -24.10 -10.08
CA ASP A 124 13.09 -24.21 -10.25
C ASP A 124 13.60 -23.23 -11.29
N VAL A 125 14.58 -22.41 -10.90
CA VAL A 125 15.27 -21.53 -11.85
C VAL A 125 16.19 -22.40 -12.72
N PRO A 126 16.21 -22.21 -14.04
CA PRO A 126 17.11 -22.94 -14.93
C PRO A 126 18.57 -22.86 -14.46
N ALA A 127 19.23 -24.02 -14.40
CA ALA A 127 20.65 -24.09 -14.07
C ALA A 127 21.50 -23.46 -15.18
N GLY A 128 22.58 -22.78 -14.78
CA GLY A 128 23.52 -22.10 -15.67
C GLY A 128 24.66 -21.50 -14.85
N ASP A 129 25.48 -20.64 -15.47
CA ASP A 129 26.38 -19.81 -14.68
C ASP A 129 25.59 -18.81 -13.79
N GLU A 130 26.27 -18.18 -12.82
CA GLU A 130 25.62 -17.27 -11.88
C GLU A 130 24.86 -16.13 -12.58
N ARG A 131 25.40 -15.61 -13.69
CA ARG A 131 24.80 -14.51 -14.43
C ARG A 131 23.58 -14.95 -15.22
N GLU A 132 23.63 -16.14 -15.82
CA GLU A 132 22.52 -16.76 -16.54
C GLU A 132 21.38 -17.09 -15.59
N CYS A 133 21.69 -17.68 -14.43
CA CYS A 133 20.72 -17.99 -13.38
C CYS A 133 20.03 -16.71 -12.88
N GLU A 134 20.79 -15.66 -12.56
CA GLU A 134 20.23 -14.37 -12.13
C GLU A 134 19.35 -13.72 -13.21
N LYS A 135 19.74 -13.83 -14.48
CA LYS A 135 18.95 -13.32 -15.60
C LYS A 135 17.64 -14.10 -15.74
N ALA A 136 17.69 -15.42 -15.66
CA ALA A 136 16.51 -16.29 -15.73
C ALA A 136 15.56 -16.04 -14.55
N LEU A 137 16.09 -15.94 -13.33
CA LEU A 137 15.34 -15.60 -12.12
C LEU A 137 14.60 -14.26 -12.29
N ARG A 138 15.30 -13.21 -12.75
CA ARG A 138 14.67 -11.89 -12.96
C ARG A 138 13.56 -11.95 -14.01
N ALA A 139 13.77 -12.69 -15.10
CA ALA A 139 12.74 -12.85 -16.13
C ALA A 139 11.49 -13.54 -15.56
N LEU A 140 11.66 -14.66 -14.86
CA LEU A 140 10.57 -15.41 -14.22
C LEU A 140 9.81 -14.57 -13.17
N VAL A 141 10.53 -13.82 -12.34
CA VAL A 141 9.91 -12.92 -11.34
C VAL A 141 9.15 -11.79 -12.02
N THR A 142 9.70 -11.20 -13.09
CA THR A 142 9.04 -10.12 -13.83
C THR A 142 7.77 -10.61 -14.52
N GLU A 143 7.83 -11.75 -15.20
CA GLU A 143 6.68 -12.37 -15.85
C GLU A 143 5.55 -12.67 -14.83
N ALA A 144 5.90 -13.26 -13.69
CA ALA A 144 4.92 -13.54 -12.64
C ALA A 144 4.36 -12.27 -11.97
N ALA A 145 5.14 -11.19 -11.88
CA ALA A 145 4.70 -9.91 -11.35
C ALA A 145 3.76 -9.16 -12.30
N GLU A 146 3.92 -9.37 -13.61
CA GLU A 146 3.13 -8.73 -14.69
C GLU A 146 1.90 -9.53 -15.10
N GLU A 147 1.70 -10.74 -14.57
CA GLU A 147 0.50 -11.53 -14.84
C GLU A 147 -0.75 -10.73 -14.41
N PRO A 148 -1.78 -10.54 -15.28
CA PRO A 148 -2.98 -9.79 -14.90
C PRO A 148 -3.77 -10.49 -13.78
N PHE A 149 -4.54 -9.71 -13.01
CA PHE A 149 -5.52 -10.25 -12.06
C PHE A 149 -6.92 -10.22 -12.67
N ASP A 150 -7.70 -11.28 -12.45
CA ASP A 150 -9.16 -11.21 -12.61
C ASP A 150 -9.78 -10.90 -11.26
N LEU A 151 -10.22 -9.65 -11.07
CA LEU A 151 -10.81 -9.17 -9.83
C LEU A 151 -12.24 -9.69 -9.60
N ALA A 152 -12.90 -10.24 -10.62
CA ALA A 152 -14.28 -10.72 -10.53
C ALA A 152 -14.37 -12.15 -9.97
N THR A 153 -13.40 -12.99 -10.34
CA THR A 153 -13.43 -14.43 -10.03
C THR A 153 -12.15 -14.95 -9.41
N GLY A 154 -11.02 -14.27 -9.60
CA GLY A 154 -9.70 -14.71 -9.15
C GLY A 154 -9.33 -14.16 -7.77
N PRO A 155 -8.26 -14.71 -7.17
CA PRO A 155 -7.70 -14.17 -5.93
C PRO A 155 -7.04 -12.82 -6.18
N VAL A 156 -7.05 -11.94 -5.18
CA VAL A 156 -6.37 -10.63 -5.23
C VAL A 156 -4.91 -10.70 -4.79
N LEU A 157 -4.44 -11.88 -4.41
CA LEU A 157 -3.08 -12.19 -3.98
C LEU A 157 -2.63 -13.50 -4.64
N ARG A 158 -1.41 -13.50 -5.19
CA ARG A 158 -0.72 -14.69 -5.72
C ARG A 158 0.67 -14.79 -5.14
N CYS A 159 1.11 -16.02 -4.92
CA CYS A 159 2.42 -16.33 -4.39
C CYS A 159 3.19 -17.21 -5.36
N ARG A 160 4.50 -17.01 -5.47
CA ARG A 160 5.42 -17.96 -6.11
C ARG A 160 6.72 -18.02 -5.33
N LEU A 161 7.30 -19.21 -5.23
CA LEU A 161 8.61 -19.42 -4.64
C LEU A 161 9.56 -19.88 -5.74
N PHE A 162 10.61 -19.11 -6.02
CA PHE A 162 11.62 -19.45 -7.00
C PHE A 162 12.84 -20.02 -6.28
N ARG A 163 13.31 -21.20 -6.68
CA ARG A 163 14.53 -21.81 -6.14
C ARG A 163 15.70 -21.56 -7.08
N ALA A 164 16.60 -20.65 -6.69
CA ALA A 164 17.81 -20.32 -7.43
C ALA A 164 18.97 -21.28 -7.08
N ALA A 165 19.01 -21.76 -5.84
CA ALA A 165 19.92 -22.78 -5.33
C ALA A 165 19.31 -23.47 -4.09
N PRO A 166 19.90 -24.57 -3.56
CA PRO A 166 19.33 -25.30 -2.42
C PRO A 166 19.03 -24.48 -1.17
N GLN A 167 19.76 -23.37 -0.97
CA GLN A 167 19.57 -22.44 0.15
C GLN A 167 19.39 -20.99 -0.33
N ASP A 168 18.93 -20.79 -1.56
CA ASP A 168 18.69 -19.47 -2.14
C ASP A 168 17.36 -19.48 -2.88
N HIS A 169 16.40 -18.76 -2.31
CA HIS A 169 15.04 -18.69 -2.80
C HIS A 169 14.61 -17.24 -2.99
N VAL A 170 13.68 -17.00 -3.91
CA VAL A 170 12.96 -15.74 -4.00
C VAL A 170 11.47 -16.00 -3.79
N LEU A 171 10.93 -15.46 -2.70
CA LEU A 171 9.49 -15.39 -2.49
C LEU A 171 8.94 -14.17 -3.19
N LEU A 172 8.02 -14.38 -4.13
CA LEU A 172 7.24 -13.33 -4.77
C LEU A 172 5.81 -13.36 -4.24
N LEU A 173 5.38 -12.27 -3.61
CA LEU A 173 3.97 -12.00 -3.35
C LEU A 173 3.53 -10.89 -4.30
N VAL A 174 2.50 -11.16 -5.10
CA VAL A 174 1.87 -10.15 -5.94
C VAL A 174 0.47 -9.95 -5.44
N MET A 175 0.10 -8.72 -5.11
CA MET A 175 -1.26 -8.33 -4.77
C MET A 175 -1.77 -7.34 -5.80
N HIS A 176 -3.08 -7.28 -5.99
CA HIS A 176 -3.68 -6.14 -6.67
C HIS A 176 -3.81 -4.97 -5.69
N HIS A 177 -3.49 -3.73 -6.11
CA HIS A 177 -3.54 -2.52 -5.28
C HIS A 177 -4.94 -2.20 -4.72
N ILE A 178 -5.98 -2.85 -5.24
CA ILE A 178 -7.35 -2.76 -4.70
C ILE A 178 -7.45 -3.34 -3.28
N ALA A 179 -6.53 -4.23 -2.91
CA ALA A 179 -6.52 -4.93 -1.61
C ALA A 179 -5.35 -4.53 -0.70
N CYS A 180 -4.44 -3.65 -1.16
CA CYS A 180 -3.26 -3.27 -0.39
C CYS A 180 -2.73 -1.87 -0.73
N ASP A 181 -2.05 -1.26 0.23
CA ASP A 181 -1.31 -0.02 0.06
C ASP A 181 0.09 -0.10 0.69
N GLY A 182 0.85 0.99 0.62
CA GLY A 182 2.20 1.06 1.17
C GLY A 182 2.28 0.87 2.70
N TRP A 183 1.17 1.02 3.43
CA TRP A 183 1.07 0.78 4.86
C TRP A 183 0.68 -0.68 5.17
N SER A 184 -0.18 -1.28 4.35
CA SER A 184 -0.57 -2.69 4.48
C SER A 184 0.61 -3.65 4.29
N LEU A 185 1.54 -3.34 3.37
CA LEU A 185 2.62 -4.25 3.01
C LEU A 185 3.54 -4.61 4.20
N PRO A 186 4.06 -3.65 4.99
CA PRO A 186 4.84 -3.98 6.20
C PRO A 186 4.07 -4.82 7.23
N ILE A 187 2.77 -4.57 7.40
CA ILE A 187 1.91 -5.34 8.32
C ILE A 187 1.82 -6.79 7.86
N LEU A 188 1.48 -7.00 6.59
CA LEU A 188 1.40 -8.33 5.97
C LEU A 188 2.70 -9.11 6.19
N TRP A 189 3.84 -8.48 5.89
CA TRP A 189 5.13 -9.14 6.01
C TRP A 189 5.50 -9.48 7.43
N HIS A 190 5.20 -8.59 8.38
CA HIS A 190 5.44 -8.84 9.78
C HIS A 190 4.64 -10.04 10.27
N GLU A 191 3.35 -10.10 9.94
CA GLU A 191 2.49 -11.22 10.33
C GLU A 191 2.91 -12.53 9.66
N VAL A 192 3.24 -12.55 8.36
CA VAL A 192 3.73 -13.75 7.68
C VAL A 192 5.01 -14.25 8.34
N ALA A 193 5.96 -13.35 8.62
CA ALA A 193 7.20 -13.73 9.28
C ALA A 193 6.94 -14.28 10.68
N GLN A 194 6.00 -13.71 11.43
CA GLN A 194 5.63 -14.17 12.77
C GLN A 194 5.01 -15.57 12.74
N VAL A 195 4.00 -15.79 11.88
CA VAL A 195 3.36 -17.10 11.76
C VAL A 195 4.37 -18.14 11.26
N TYR A 196 5.23 -17.77 10.30
CA TYR A 196 6.28 -18.65 9.81
C TYR A 196 7.21 -19.12 10.93
N ARG A 197 7.64 -18.22 11.84
CA ARG A 197 8.51 -18.60 12.97
C ARG A 197 7.85 -19.60 13.92
N SER A 198 6.54 -19.51 14.11
CA SER A 198 5.80 -20.43 14.97
C SER A 198 5.55 -21.79 14.30
N ALA A 199 5.33 -21.79 12.97
CA ALA A 199 5.10 -23.01 12.20
C ALA A 199 6.40 -23.75 11.86
N ALA A 200 7.50 -23.02 11.64
CA ALA A 200 8.79 -23.61 11.30
C ALA A 200 9.46 -24.22 12.54
N GLY A 201 10.00 -25.44 12.40
CA GLY A 201 10.74 -26.09 13.48
C GLY A 201 11.99 -25.31 13.93
N ALA A 202 12.57 -25.71 15.06
CA ALA A 202 13.65 -25.02 15.80
C ALA A 202 15.00 -24.79 15.07
N GLY A 203 15.06 -24.86 13.74
CA GLY A 203 16.28 -24.70 12.93
C GLY A 203 16.16 -23.79 11.71
N ALA A 204 15.01 -23.14 11.46
CA ALA A 204 14.76 -22.46 10.17
C ALA A 204 15.06 -20.95 10.13
N ALA A 205 15.25 -20.25 11.26
CA ALA A 205 15.44 -18.80 11.23
C ALA A 205 16.42 -18.30 12.30
N ASP A 206 17.51 -17.68 11.86
CA ASP A 206 18.36 -16.81 12.68
C ASP A 206 17.57 -15.54 13.04
N LYS A 207 17.27 -15.38 14.34
CA LYS A 207 16.45 -14.28 14.88
C LYS A 207 17.07 -12.89 14.66
N SER A 208 18.35 -12.80 14.32
CA SER A 208 19.09 -11.52 14.25
C SER A 208 18.91 -10.74 12.93
N GLN A 209 18.26 -11.32 11.92
CA GLN A 209 18.26 -10.76 10.55
C GLN A 209 16.97 -10.05 10.13
N LEU A 210 15.98 -9.91 11.01
CA LEU A 210 14.68 -9.29 10.70
C LEU A 210 14.54 -7.89 11.30
N PRO A 211 13.77 -7.00 10.66
CA PRO A 211 13.48 -5.66 11.21
C PRO A 211 12.79 -5.75 12.58
N GLU A 212 13.13 -4.82 13.47
CA GLU A 212 12.55 -4.67 14.81
C GLU A 212 11.05 -4.34 14.72
N PHE A 213 10.23 -5.37 14.65
CA PHE A 213 8.82 -5.30 14.97
C PHE A 213 8.59 -6.05 16.29
N PRO A 214 7.74 -5.52 17.19
CA PRO A 214 7.44 -6.20 18.44
C PRO A 214 6.83 -7.57 18.16
N GLU A 215 7.43 -8.63 18.70
CA GLU A 215 6.86 -9.98 18.59
C GLU A 215 5.56 -10.05 19.40
N LEU A 216 4.46 -10.44 18.75
CA LEU A 216 3.21 -10.77 19.43
C LEU A 216 3.18 -12.30 19.68
N PRO A 217 2.84 -12.77 20.89
CA PRO A 217 2.74 -14.21 21.16
C PRO A 217 1.65 -14.91 20.33
N GLU A 218 0.56 -14.19 20.05
CA GLU A 218 -0.57 -14.60 19.20
C GLU A 218 -1.06 -13.37 18.43
N LEU A 219 -1.49 -13.57 17.17
CA LEU A 219 -2.14 -12.50 16.39
C LEU A 219 -3.62 -12.43 16.79
N PRO A 220 -4.06 -11.45 17.61
CA PRO A 220 -5.43 -11.41 18.13
C PRO A 220 -6.41 -11.14 17.01
N GLU A 221 -7.65 -11.65 17.07
CA GLU A 221 -8.67 -11.39 16.04
C GLU A 221 -8.79 -9.88 15.73
N LEU A 222 -8.93 -9.53 14.44
CA LEU A 222 -9.06 -8.14 14.02
C LEU A 222 -10.48 -7.65 14.35
N PRO A 223 -10.63 -6.60 15.18
CA PRO A 223 -11.95 -6.08 15.55
C PRO A 223 -12.67 -5.39 14.39
N LEU A 224 -11.91 -5.01 13.35
CA LEU A 224 -12.41 -4.38 12.14
C LEU A 224 -11.68 -4.98 10.94
N GLN A 225 -12.42 -5.14 9.86
CA GLN A 225 -11.94 -5.55 8.55
C GLN A 225 -12.20 -4.44 7.55
N TYR A 226 -11.58 -4.54 6.36
CA TYR A 226 -11.66 -3.46 5.37
C TYR A 226 -13.10 -3.19 4.87
N ALA A 227 -13.96 -4.22 4.83
CA ALA A 227 -15.36 -4.07 4.46
C ALA A 227 -16.16 -3.20 5.46
N ASP A 228 -15.77 -3.19 6.73
CA ASP A 228 -16.35 -2.35 7.77
C ASP A 228 -15.99 -0.88 7.54
N PHE A 229 -14.72 -0.62 7.21
CA PHE A 229 -14.25 0.70 6.81
C PHE A 229 -14.96 1.21 5.55
N ALA A 230 -15.12 0.37 4.54
CA ALA A 230 -15.81 0.73 3.30
C ALA A 230 -17.28 1.10 3.56
N SER A 231 -17.99 0.29 4.35
CA SER A 231 -19.37 0.53 4.75
C SER A 231 -19.52 1.83 5.53
N TRP A 232 -18.64 2.06 6.51
CA TRP A 232 -18.59 3.29 7.27
C TRP A 232 -18.34 4.51 6.37
N GLN A 233 -17.36 4.45 5.47
CA GLN A 233 -17.02 5.56 4.56
C GLN A 233 -18.22 5.94 3.68
N ARG A 234 -18.95 4.95 3.16
CA ARG A 234 -20.14 5.18 2.33
C ARG A 234 -21.27 5.80 3.12
N LYS A 235 -21.50 5.33 4.35
CA LYS A 235 -22.49 5.91 5.24
C LYS A 235 -22.18 7.38 5.53
N GLN A 236 -20.95 7.72 5.90
CA GLN A 236 -20.53 9.12 6.10
C GLN A 236 -20.84 9.99 4.87
N SER A 237 -20.60 9.47 3.67
CA SER A 237 -20.92 10.19 2.43
C SER A 237 -22.42 10.39 2.23
N ALA A 238 -23.23 9.37 2.48
CA ALA A 238 -24.69 9.43 2.36
C ALA A 238 -25.30 10.41 3.38
N ASP A 239 -24.69 10.50 4.56
CA ASP A 239 -25.09 11.43 5.63
C ASP A 239 -24.61 12.88 5.38
N GLY A 240 -23.90 13.13 4.26
CA GLY A 240 -23.50 14.46 3.82
C GLY A 240 -22.19 15.00 4.43
N GLU A 241 -21.45 14.17 5.16
CA GLU A 241 -20.23 14.56 5.91
C GLU A 241 -19.12 15.13 5.01
N TYR A 242 -19.12 14.80 3.72
CA TYR A 242 -18.13 15.27 2.76
C TYR A 242 -18.58 16.49 1.95
N ALA A 243 -19.81 16.99 2.11
CA ALA A 243 -20.35 18.07 1.28
C ALA A 243 -19.49 19.34 1.33
N ALA A 244 -19.13 19.80 2.54
CA ALA A 244 -18.28 20.98 2.69
C ALA A 244 -16.87 20.79 2.11
N GLN A 245 -16.33 19.57 2.14
CA GLN A 245 -15.03 19.25 1.54
C GLN A 245 -15.13 19.22 0.01
N LEU A 246 -16.23 18.71 -0.53
CA LEU A 246 -16.50 18.69 -1.97
C LEU A 246 -16.58 20.11 -2.51
N ASP A 247 -17.41 20.96 -1.89
CA ASP A 247 -17.53 22.39 -2.24
C ASP A 247 -16.17 23.11 -2.22
N TYR A 248 -15.33 22.79 -1.23
CA TYR A 248 -13.99 23.34 -1.14
C TYR A 248 -13.13 22.91 -2.33
N TRP A 249 -13.07 21.60 -2.62
CA TRP A 249 -12.23 21.07 -3.70
C TRP A 249 -12.71 21.49 -5.08
N GLU A 250 -14.02 21.58 -5.31
CA GLU A 250 -14.57 22.13 -6.55
C GLU A 250 -14.08 23.56 -6.79
N ARG A 251 -14.13 24.42 -5.76
CA ARG A 251 -13.60 25.79 -5.85
C ARG A 251 -12.10 25.84 -6.06
N GLN A 252 -11.32 25.03 -5.34
CA GLN A 252 -9.85 25.03 -5.48
C GLN A 252 -9.39 24.51 -6.85
N LEU A 253 -10.13 23.58 -7.46
CA LEU A 253 -9.73 22.91 -8.69
C LEU A 253 -10.39 23.50 -9.95
N ALA A 254 -11.35 24.42 -9.82
CA ALA A 254 -12.15 24.97 -10.93
C ALA A 254 -11.32 25.56 -12.09
N ALA A 255 -10.16 26.15 -11.80
CA ALA A 255 -9.34 26.85 -12.77
C ALA A 255 -7.88 26.36 -12.82
N VAL A 256 -7.63 25.11 -12.39
CA VAL A 256 -6.27 24.54 -12.41
C VAL A 256 -5.95 24.08 -13.83
N PRO A 257 -4.99 24.71 -14.53
CA PRO A 257 -4.60 24.26 -15.86
C PRO A 257 -3.87 22.91 -15.77
N ALA A 258 -4.04 22.09 -16.81
CA ALA A 258 -3.19 20.91 -16.99
C ALA A 258 -1.74 21.36 -17.21
N LEU A 259 -0.82 20.80 -16.43
CA LEU A 259 0.60 21.06 -16.61
C LEU A 259 1.12 20.23 -17.78
N GLU A 260 1.47 20.90 -18.88
CA GLU A 260 2.15 20.28 -20.00
C GLU A 260 3.65 20.20 -19.71
N LEU A 261 4.20 18.99 -19.81
CA LEU A 261 5.63 18.73 -19.66
C LEU A 261 6.23 18.41 -21.03
N PRO A 262 7.43 18.91 -21.36
CA PRO A 262 8.12 18.53 -22.58
C PRO A 262 8.34 17.02 -22.58
N ALA A 263 7.91 16.36 -23.65
CA ALA A 263 8.02 14.92 -23.83
C ALA A 263 8.85 14.60 -25.07
N ASP A 264 9.69 13.56 -24.98
CA ASP A 264 10.51 13.09 -26.11
C ASP A 264 9.68 12.43 -27.22
N ARG A 265 8.42 12.07 -26.93
CA ARG A 265 7.50 11.37 -27.84
C ARG A 265 6.09 11.94 -27.73
N ALA A 266 5.34 11.87 -28.83
CA ALA A 266 3.93 12.25 -28.84
C ALA A 266 3.10 11.39 -27.87
N ARG A 267 2.16 12.02 -27.17
CA ARG A 267 1.26 11.34 -26.24
C ARG A 267 0.29 10.43 -27.03
N PRO A 268 0.24 9.12 -26.75
CA PRO A 268 -0.72 8.23 -27.41
C PRO A 268 -2.16 8.53 -26.96
N ALA A 269 -3.14 8.20 -27.81
CA ALA A 269 -4.57 8.41 -27.54
C ALA A 269 -5.10 7.58 -26.37
N ALA A 270 -4.49 6.42 -26.11
CA ALA A 270 -4.76 5.57 -24.96
C ALA A 270 -3.48 5.34 -24.14
N PRO A 271 -3.56 5.34 -22.80
CA PRO A 271 -2.40 5.06 -21.96
C PRO A 271 -1.96 3.60 -22.15
N SER A 272 -0.69 3.38 -22.48
CA SER A 272 -0.10 2.03 -22.55
C SER A 272 0.26 1.47 -21.18
N PHE A 273 0.30 2.33 -20.15
CA PHE A 273 0.80 2.05 -18.80
C PHE A 273 2.26 1.55 -18.72
N ALA A 274 2.98 1.49 -19.84
CA ALA A 274 4.41 1.22 -19.85
C ALA A 274 5.16 2.36 -19.15
N GLY A 275 5.87 2.03 -18.08
CA GLY A 275 6.63 2.97 -17.27
C GLY A 275 8.05 2.48 -17.01
N GLY A 276 8.92 3.41 -16.62
CA GLY A 276 10.28 3.14 -16.16
C GLY A 276 10.52 3.78 -14.79
N ARG A 277 11.60 3.36 -14.13
CA ARG A 277 12.00 3.92 -12.83
C ARG A 277 13.46 4.32 -12.87
N VAL A 278 13.74 5.52 -12.36
CA VAL A 278 15.10 6.00 -12.09
C VAL A 278 15.23 6.20 -10.59
N GLU A 279 16.14 5.47 -9.95
CA GLU A 279 16.45 5.65 -8.54
C GLU A 279 17.47 6.77 -8.38
N VAL A 280 17.12 7.79 -7.59
CA VAL A 280 18.04 8.88 -7.24
C VAL A 280 18.33 8.81 -5.75
N ARG A 281 19.61 8.79 -5.39
CA ARG A 281 20.06 8.81 -3.99
C ARG A 281 20.51 10.21 -3.60
N VAL A 282 19.84 10.79 -2.61
CA VAL A 282 20.20 12.09 -2.05
C VAL A 282 21.39 11.89 -1.12
N ALA A 283 22.51 12.57 -1.41
CA ALA A 283 23.72 12.48 -0.60
C ALA A 283 23.44 12.88 0.87
N PRO A 284 24.04 12.21 1.88
CA PRO A 284 23.76 12.47 3.30
C PRO A 284 23.91 13.94 3.70
N ARG A 285 24.92 14.63 3.14
CA ARG A 285 25.13 16.07 3.34
C ARG A 285 23.91 16.89 2.89
N VAL A 286 23.39 16.63 1.69
CA VAL A 286 22.22 17.33 1.16
C VAL A 286 20.98 17.03 2.00
N ALA A 287 20.78 15.77 2.39
CA ALA A 287 19.67 15.40 3.26
C ALA A 287 19.73 16.13 4.63
N ALA A 288 20.92 16.31 5.19
CA ALA A 288 21.10 17.09 6.43
C ALA A 288 20.76 18.57 6.26
N GLU A 289 21.15 19.20 5.15
CA GLU A 289 20.77 20.58 4.83
C GLU A 289 19.25 20.73 4.66
N LEU A 290 18.60 19.79 3.97
CA LEU A 290 17.14 19.81 3.80
C LEU A 290 16.40 19.68 5.13
N ARG A 291 16.93 18.87 6.08
CA ARG A 291 16.37 18.78 7.44
C ARG A 291 16.51 20.10 8.20
N ARG A 292 17.67 20.77 8.06
CA ARG A 292 17.87 22.10 8.66
C ARG A 292 16.91 23.13 8.08
N LEU A 293 16.75 23.16 6.76
CA LEU A 293 15.83 24.06 6.07
C LEU A 293 14.39 23.85 6.54
N ALA A 294 13.95 22.58 6.63
CA ALA A 294 12.64 22.21 7.15
C ALA A 294 12.46 22.79 8.58
N GLY A 295 13.46 22.59 9.45
CA GLY A 295 13.46 23.15 10.81
C GLY A 295 13.41 24.69 10.86
N SER A 296 14.15 25.39 9.99
CA SER A 296 14.16 26.86 9.96
C SER A 296 12.86 27.49 9.43
N CYS A 297 12.05 26.71 8.71
CA CYS A 297 10.79 27.17 8.11
C CYS A 297 9.55 26.63 8.83
N ASP A 298 9.70 26.01 10.01
CA ASP A 298 8.61 25.28 10.69
C ASP A 298 7.87 24.30 9.76
N ALA A 299 8.59 23.73 8.78
CA ALA A 299 8.06 22.88 7.73
C ALA A 299 8.46 21.41 7.94
N THR A 300 7.71 20.49 7.32
CA THR A 300 8.11 19.08 7.28
C THR A 300 9.08 18.84 6.13
N MET A 301 9.87 17.75 6.22
CA MET A 301 10.71 17.30 5.09
C MET A 301 9.88 17.11 3.82
N PHE A 302 8.65 16.58 3.95
CA PHE A 302 7.73 16.41 2.83
C PHE A 302 7.41 17.75 2.15
N MET A 303 7.08 18.80 2.92
CA MET A 303 6.79 20.13 2.37
C MET A 303 7.99 20.71 1.62
N VAL A 304 9.20 20.57 2.16
CA VAL A 304 10.44 21.03 1.49
C VAL A 304 10.67 20.30 0.17
N LEU A 305 10.51 18.97 0.15
CA LEU A 305 10.67 18.17 -1.07
C LEU A 305 9.57 18.45 -2.09
N LEU A 306 8.32 18.66 -1.65
CA LEU A 306 7.21 19.03 -2.51
C LEU A 306 7.44 20.41 -3.15
N ALA A 307 7.92 21.39 -2.38
CA ALA A 307 8.28 22.70 -2.91
C ALA A 307 9.44 22.61 -3.91
N ALA A 308 10.48 21.82 -3.62
CA ALA A 308 11.57 21.57 -4.56
C ALA A 308 11.07 20.92 -5.86
N PHE A 309 10.12 19.98 -5.76
CA PHE A 309 9.48 19.37 -6.92
C PHE A 309 8.64 20.37 -7.72
N GLN A 310 7.88 21.25 -7.07
CA GLN A 310 7.14 22.33 -7.75
C GLN A 310 8.08 23.29 -8.49
N VAL A 311 9.22 23.65 -7.89
CA VAL A 311 10.25 24.46 -8.54
C VAL A 311 10.84 23.73 -9.75
N LEU A 312 11.11 22.43 -9.64
CA LEU A 312 11.57 21.62 -10.77
C LEU A 312 10.53 21.62 -11.90
N LEU A 313 9.27 21.34 -11.59
CA LEU A 313 8.18 21.34 -12.57
C LEU A 313 8.06 22.70 -13.26
N GLY A 314 8.10 23.80 -12.51
CA GLY A 314 8.03 25.15 -13.08
C GLY A 314 9.22 25.51 -13.98
N ARG A 315 10.42 25.01 -13.66
CA ARG A 315 11.61 25.17 -14.53
C ARG A 315 11.51 24.34 -15.80
N VAL A 316 10.98 23.13 -15.72
CA VAL A 316 10.90 22.19 -16.84
C VAL A 316 9.77 22.56 -17.80
N SER A 317 8.63 22.99 -17.29
CA SER A 317 7.49 23.41 -18.12
C SER A 317 7.62 24.84 -18.66
N GLY A 318 8.46 25.67 -18.04
CA GLY A 318 8.48 27.12 -18.27
C GLY A 318 7.29 27.87 -17.65
N CYS A 319 6.38 27.16 -16.97
CA CYS A 319 5.24 27.73 -16.28
C CYS A 319 5.54 27.84 -14.78
N LEU A 320 5.89 29.03 -14.31
CA LEU A 320 5.88 29.33 -12.88
C LEU A 320 4.43 29.64 -12.46
N LEU A 321 3.74 28.68 -11.86
CA LEU A 321 2.41 28.88 -11.26
C LEU A 321 2.44 29.73 -9.96
N TYR A 322 3.55 30.43 -9.69
CA TYR A 322 3.68 31.38 -8.60
C TYR A 322 3.83 32.80 -9.17
N THR A 323 2.74 33.33 -9.73
CA THR A 323 2.59 34.77 -9.94
C THR A 323 1.17 35.20 -9.60
N SER A 324 0.94 35.42 -8.30
CA SER A 324 0.14 36.49 -7.68
C SER A 324 -0.31 36.07 -6.29
#